data_AF-A0A9P5PLX0-F1
#
_entry.id   AF-A0A9P5PLX0-F1
#
_cell.length_a   1.000
_cell.length_b   1.000
_cell.length_c   1.000
_cell.angle_alpha   90.00
_cell.angle_beta   90.00
_cell.angle_gamma   90.00
#
_symmetry.space_group_name_H-M   'P 1'
#
loop_
_entity.id
_entity.type
_entity.pdbx_description
1 polymer ?
#
loop_
_entity_poly.entity_id
_entity_poly.type
_entity_poly.pdbx_seq_one_letter_code
_entity_poly.pdbx_strand_id
1 'polypeptide(L)'
;ITEDDIELAKAHLLLSDPTHSSGVDGATYSWLLDLDNDILSELLNACIDSGGVPTACCILKFLTLIIHMKLSEAAESAGIIPPSQNGFRENHRTNNNVFVLRTVIEETRSNDETLFVAFVDISNAFPSTNRHRLWNKLYDYGMTGRYFD
;
A
#
# COMPACT_ATOMS: atom_id res chain seq x y z
N ILE A 1 6.57 4.82 -15.08
CA ILE A 1 7.34 3.81 -14.32
C ILE A 1 8.73 3.83 -14.90
N THR A 2 9.74 4.04 -14.06
CA THR A 2 11.15 4.06 -14.45
C THR A 2 11.78 2.69 -14.22
N GLU A 3 12.99 2.47 -14.74
CA GLU A 3 13.77 1.27 -14.41
C GLU A 3 14.10 1.21 -12.92
N ASP A 4 14.41 2.34 -12.28
CA ASP A 4 14.61 2.43 -10.82
C ASP A 4 13.36 1.97 -10.03
N ASP A 5 12.15 2.37 -10.46
CA ASP A 5 10.89 1.92 -9.85
C ASP A 5 10.80 0.37 -9.90
N ILE A 6 11.26 -0.24 -11.00
CA ILE A 6 11.22 -1.69 -11.22
C ILE A 6 12.27 -2.41 -10.38
N GLU A 7 13.50 -1.89 -10.33
CA GLU A 7 14.56 -2.45 -9.50
C GLU A 7 14.16 -2.48 -8.03
N LEU A 8 13.61 -1.38 -7.52
CA LEU A 8 13.10 -1.28 -6.16
C LEU A 8 11.98 -2.30 -5.90
N ALA A 9 11.02 -2.43 -6.81
CA ALA A 9 9.92 -3.37 -6.66
C ALA A 9 10.38 -4.84 -6.75
N LYS A 10 11.34 -5.16 -7.63
CA LYS A 10 11.93 -6.51 -7.70
C LYS A 10 12.70 -6.85 -6.42
N ALA A 11 13.49 -5.92 -5.90
CA ALA A 11 14.18 -6.10 -4.63
C ALA A 11 13.21 -6.35 -3.48
N HIS A 12 12.08 -5.63 -3.44
CA HIS A 12 11.02 -5.85 -2.45
C HIS A 12 10.40 -7.26 -2.53
N LEU A 13 10.16 -7.76 -3.75
CA LEU A 13 9.66 -9.12 -3.95
C LEU A 13 10.65 -10.20 -3.50
N LEU A 14 11.95 -10.00 -3.74
CA LEU A 14 13.00 -10.96 -3.33
C LEU A 14 13.16 -11.06 -1.81
N LEU A 15 12.85 -9.99 -1.07
CA LEU A 15 12.85 -9.96 0.40
C LEU A 15 11.58 -10.59 1.00
N SER A 16 10.52 -10.74 0.20
CA SER A 16 9.25 -11.33 0.60
C SER A 16 9.28 -12.85 0.37
N ASP A 17 8.62 -13.65 1.21
CA ASP A 17 8.65 -15.12 1.15
C ASP A 17 8.32 -15.65 -0.28
N PRO A 18 9.19 -16.47 -0.89
CA PRO A 18 9.09 -16.89 -2.30
C PRO A 18 7.91 -17.83 -2.60
N THR A 19 7.14 -18.25 -1.60
CA THR A 19 5.94 -19.09 -1.77
C THR A 19 4.73 -18.27 -2.24
N HIS A 20 4.87 -17.60 -3.38
CA HIS A 20 3.78 -16.87 -4.00
C HIS A 20 2.93 -17.77 -4.91
N SER A 21 1.61 -17.71 -4.73
CA SER A 21 0.65 -18.37 -5.59
C SER A 21 0.71 -17.80 -7.02
N SER A 22 0.85 -18.67 -8.02
CA SER A 22 0.57 -18.33 -9.42
C SER A 22 -0.88 -17.84 -9.51
N GLY A 23 -1.15 -16.82 -10.31
CA GLY A 23 -2.54 -16.49 -10.60
C GLY A 23 -3.05 -17.21 -11.82
N VAL A 24 -4.20 -16.72 -12.30
CA VAL A 24 -5.10 -17.47 -13.20
C VAL A 24 -4.47 -17.79 -14.56
N ASP A 25 -3.46 -17.04 -14.96
CA ASP A 25 -2.66 -17.19 -16.18
C ASP A 25 -1.44 -18.11 -16.03
N GLY A 26 -1.14 -18.60 -14.82
CA GLY A 26 0.00 -19.46 -14.53
C GLY A 26 1.35 -18.75 -14.47
N ALA A 27 1.40 -17.43 -14.70
CA ALA A 27 2.61 -16.64 -14.59
C ALA A 27 3.06 -16.52 -13.12
N THR A 28 4.37 -16.70 -12.89
CA THR A 28 4.99 -16.63 -11.56
C THR A 28 5.87 -15.38 -11.43
N TYR A 29 6.19 -15.00 -10.20
CA TYR A 29 7.15 -13.91 -9.98
C TYR A 29 8.56 -14.25 -10.46
N SER A 30 8.93 -15.53 -10.59
CA SER A 30 10.23 -15.92 -11.18
C SER A 30 10.36 -15.39 -12.61
N TRP A 31 9.34 -15.61 -13.43
CA TRP A 31 9.32 -15.11 -14.81
C TRP A 31 9.42 -13.57 -14.86
N LEU A 32 8.76 -12.88 -13.94
CA LEU A 32 8.81 -11.41 -13.86
C LEU A 32 10.20 -10.90 -13.42
N LEU A 33 10.84 -11.59 -12.47
CA LEU A 33 12.17 -11.24 -11.98
C LEU A 33 13.23 -11.38 -13.08
N ASP A 34 13.07 -12.38 -13.96
CA ASP A 34 13.99 -12.69 -15.06
C ASP A 34 13.87 -11.75 -16.27
N LEU A 35 12.78 -10.98 -16.40
CA LEU A 35 12.59 -10.03 -17.51
C LEU A 35 13.48 -8.79 -17.36
N ASP A 36 13.97 -8.25 -18.47
CA ASP A 36 14.73 -7.00 -18.47
C ASP A 36 13.87 -5.81 -17.97
N ASN A 37 14.51 -4.90 -17.24
CA ASN A 37 13.81 -3.79 -16.58
C ASN A 37 13.25 -2.78 -17.59
N ASP A 38 13.94 -2.55 -18.71
CA ASP A 38 13.51 -1.68 -19.80
C ASP A 38 12.24 -2.22 -20.47
N ILE A 39 12.19 -3.52 -20.77
CA ILE A 39 11.03 -4.20 -21.34
C ILE A 39 9.84 -4.12 -20.38
N LEU A 40 10.06 -4.39 -19.09
CA LEU A 40 9.02 -4.24 -18.07
C LEU A 40 8.54 -2.79 -17.95
N SER A 41 9.44 -1.82 -18.02
CA SER A 41 9.11 -0.40 -17.98
C SER A 41 8.22 -0.01 -19.16
N GLU A 42 8.61 -0.38 -20.37
CA GLU A 42 7.83 -0.12 -21.58
C GLU A 42 6.43 -0.76 -21.49
N LEU A 43 6.36 -2.04 -21.12
CA LEU A 43 5.10 -2.78 -20.97
C LEU A 43 4.16 -2.11 -19.96
N LEU A 44 4.65 -1.81 -18.76
CA LEU A 44 3.83 -1.23 -17.70
C LEU A 44 3.36 0.18 -18.05
N ASN A 45 4.22 0.99 -18.68
CA ASN A 45 3.84 2.32 -19.15
C ASN A 45 2.79 2.24 -20.27
N ALA A 46 2.90 1.29 -21.20
CA ALA A 46 1.88 1.07 -22.23
C ALA A 46 0.53 0.61 -21.64
N CYS A 47 0.54 -0.21 -20.58
CA CYS A 47 -0.68 -0.57 -19.85
C CYS A 47 -1.35 0.65 -19.21
N ILE A 48 -0.57 1.53 -18.58
CA ILE A 48 -1.09 2.77 -17.99
C ILE A 48 -1.72 3.67 -19.07
N ASP A 49 -1.02 3.91 -20.18
CA ASP A 49 -1.48 4.82 -21.23
C ASP A 49 -2.72 4.33 -21.97
N SER A 50 -2.85 3.02 -22.13
CA SER A 50 -4.04 2.42 -22.77
C SER A 50 -5.27 2.38 -21.86
N GLY A 51 -5.10 2.65 -20.55
CA GLY A 51 -6.14 2.40 -19.54
C GLY A 51 -6.52 0.91 -19.42
N GLY A 52 -5.72 0.02 -20.03
CA GLY A 52 -5.95 -1.41 -20.05
C GLY A 52 -5.43 -2.06 -18.76
N VAL A 53 -6.26 -2.89 -18.13
CA VAL A 53 -5.82 -3.70 -16.98
C VAL A 53 -4.93 -4.82 -17.51
N PRO A 54 -3.68 -5.00 -17.00
CA PRO A 54 -2.87 -6.15 -17.34
C PRO A 54 -3.65 -7.44 -17.07
N THR A 55 -3.83 -8.27 -18.10
CA THR A 55 -4.57 -9.53 -18.02
C THR A 55 -3.80 -10.61 -17.26
N ALA A 56 -2.49 -10.42 -17.10
CA ALA A 56 -1.63 -11.25 -16.28
C ALA A 56 -1.64 -10.83 -14.81
N CYS A 57 -1.92 -11.77 -13.90
CA CYS A 57 -2.13 -11.47 -12.49
C CYS A 57 -0.86 -10.92 -11.81
N CYS A 58 0.32 -11.37 -12.24
CA CYS A 58 1.59 -11.03 -11.63
C CYS A 58 2.03 -9.64 -12.08
N ILE A 59 1.80 -9.28 -13.35
CA ILE A 59 2.05 -7.95 -13.88
C ILE A 59 1.13 -6.93 -13.22
N LEU A 60 -0.17 -7.25 -13.06
CA LEU A 60 -1.10 -6.37 -12.33
C LEU A 60 -0.65 -6.18 -10.87
N LYS A 61 -0.31 -7.26 -10.16
CA LYS A 61 0.18 -7.18 -8.78
C LYS A 61 1.46 -6.34 -8.70
N PHE A 62 2.39 -6.55 -9.62
CA PHE A 62 3.65 -5.80 -9.67
C PHE A 62 3.42 -4.31 -9.96
N LEU A 63 2.54 -3.97 -10.90
CA LEU A 63 2.11 -2.61 -11.15
C LEU A 63 1.50 -1.97 -9.89
N THR A 64 0.58 -2.67 -9.22
CA THR A 64 -0.03 -2.17 -7.99
C THR A 64 0.97 -2.04 -6.84
N LEU A 65 2.01 -2.88 -6.78
CA LEU A 65 3.09 -2.77 -5.82
C LEU A 65 3.90 -1.49 -6.06
N ILE A 66 4.30 -1.22 -7.30
CA ILE A 66 5.03 0.02 -7.65
C ILE A 66 4.19 1.24 -7.28
N ILE A 67 2.91 1.27 -7.65
CA ILE A 67 2.01 2.38 -7.31
C ILE A 67 1.88 2.52 -5.78
N HIS A 68 1.75 1.39 -5.06
CA HIS A 68 1.66 1.39 -3.60
C HIS A 68 2.92 1.96 -2.94
N MET A 69 4.11 1.57 -3.40
CA MET A 69 5.39 2.07 -2.85
C MET A 69 5.48 3.59 -3.01
N LYS A 70 5.20 4.10 -4.21
CA LYS A 70 5.22 5.54 -4.51
C LYS A 70 4.17 6.32 -3.71
N LEU A 71 2.96 5.78 -3.61
CA LEU A 71 1.88 6.41 -2.85
C LEU A 71 2.20 6.44 -1.35
N SER A 72 2.79 5.38 -0.82
CA SER A 72 3.19 5.28 0.58
C SER A 72 4.29 6.29 0.90
N GLU A 73 5.34 6.35 0.08
CA GLU A 73 6.42 7.33 0.25
C GLU A 73 5.90 8.77 0.19
N ALA A 74 5.02 9.08 -0.77
CA ALA A 74 4.40 10.39 -0.87
C ALA A 74 3.53 10.72 0.36
N ALA A 75 2.73 9.77 0.84
CA ALA A 75 1.87 9.95 2.01
C ALA A 75 2.67 10.16 3.30
N GLU A 76 3.78 9.43 3.47
CA GLU A 76 4.70 9.57 4.60
C GLU A 76 5.44 10.90 4.56
N SER A 77 6.03 11.25 3.41
CA SER A 77 6.82 12.47 3.23
C SER A 77 5.98 13.74 3.41
N ALA A 78 4.70 13.68 3.01
CA ALA A 78 3.75 14.77 3.21
C ALA A 78 3.12 14.80 4.62
N GLY A 79 3.40 13.81 5.47
CA GLY A 79 2.82 13.71 6.82
C GLY A 79 1.30 13.52 6.81
N ILE A 80 0.74 12.92 5.76
CA ILE A 80 -0.71 12.70 5.61
C ILE A 80 -1.21 11.64 6.59
N ILE A 81 -0.38 10.62 6.84
CA ILE A 81 -0.71 9.51 7.73
C ILE A 81 -0.42 9.91 9.18
N PRO A 82 -1.43 9.91 10.08
CA PRO A 82 -1.22 10.32 11.46
C PRO A 82 -0.32 9.31 12.20
N PRO A 83 0.48 9.74 13.19
CA PRO A 83 1.35 8.85 13.97
C PRO A 83 0.63 7.70 14.68
N SER A 84 -0.67 7.86 14.97
CA SER A 84 -1.50 6.83 15.57
C SER A 84 -1.89 5.70 14.61
N GLN A 85 -1.76 5.90 13.29
CA GLN A 85 -2.07 4.88 12.30
C GLN A 85 -0.89 3.90 12.16
N ASN A 86 -1.13 2.67 12.63
CA ASN A 86 -0.14 1.59 12.62
C ASN A 86 -0.45 0.50 11.56
N GLY A 87 -1.71 0.37 11.13
CA GLY A 87 -2.10 -0.64 10.14
C GLY A 87 -1.60 -0.31 8.75
N PHE A 88 -1.16 -1.34 8.00
CA PHE A 88 -0.68 -1.23 6.62
C PHE A 88 0.43 -0.18 6.41
N ARG A 89 1.25 0.05 7.43
CA ARG A 89 2.33 1.03 7.43
C ARG A 89 3.65 0.34 7.72
N GLU A 90 4.66 0.59 6.90
CA GLU A 90 5.96 -0.03 7.05
C GLU A 90 6.57 0.29 8.42
N ASN A 91 7.30 -0.67 8.99
CA ASN A 91 7.92 -0.57 10.32
C ASN A 91 6.94 -0.37 11.51
N HIS A 92 5.63 -0.41 11.29
CA HIS A 92 4.61 -0.37 12.34
C HIS A 92 4.02 -1.75 12.57
N ARG A 93 3.76 -2.09 13.83
CA ARG A 93 3.21 -3.41 14.22
C ARG A 93 1.98 -3.24 15.09
N THR A 94 1.11 -4.25 15.08
CA THR A 94 -0.09 -4.29 15.93
C THR A 94 0.21 -4.15 17.42
N ASN A 95 1.38 -4.63 17.85
CA ASN A 95 1.86 -4.50 19.23
C ASN A 95 1.99 -3.05 19.70
N ASN A 96 2.24 -2.10 18.79
CA ASN A 96 2.33 -0.68 19.13
C ASN A 96 1.00 -0.17 19.70
N ASN A 97 -0.13 -0.50 19.05
CA ASN A 97 -1.45 -0.08 19.51
C ASN A 97 -1.80 -0.67 20.87
N VAL A 98 -1.46 -1.94 21.11
CA VAL A 98 -1.69 -2.60 22.40
C VAL A 98 -0.85 -1.96 23.50
N PHE A 99 0.41 -1.66 23.20
CA PHE A 99 1.30 -0.96 24.12
C PHE A 99 0.76 0.42 24.48
N VAL A 100 0.39 1.24 23.48
CA VAL A 100 -0.20 2.57 23.70
C VAL A 100 -1.44 2.49 24.57
N LEU A 101 -2.39 1.59 24.26
CA LEU A 101 -3.60 1.42 25.07
C LEU A 101 -3.26 1.03 26.51
N ARG A 102 -2.30 0.11 26.70
CA ARG A 102 -1.87 -0.31 28.03
C ARG A 102 -1.26 0.86 28.81
N THR A 103 -0.41 1.67 28.18
CA THR A 103 0.19 2.85 28.81
C THR A 103 -0.89 3.83 29.28
N VAL A 104 -1.88 4.11 28.43
CA VAL A 104 -3.00 5.00 28.80
C VAL A 104 -3.79 4.41 29.98
N ILE A 105 -4.06 3.10 29.99
CA ILE A 105 -4.74 2.43 31.12
C ILE A 105 -3.94 2.58 32.43
N GLU A 106 -2.62 2.37 32.37
CA GLU A 106 -1.75 2.45 33.55
C GLU A 106 -1.66 3.89 34.08
N GLU A 107 -1.53 4.88 33.19
CA GLU A 107 -1.51 6.29 33.53
C GLU A 107 -2.82 6.76 34.16
N THR A 108 -3.97 6.49 33.54
CA THR A 108 -5.27 6.89 34.07
C THR A 108 -5.54 6.27 35.45
N ARG A 109 -5.16 5.00 35.64
CA ARG A 109 -5.25 4.33 36.95
C ARG A 109 -4.37 4.99 38.01
N SER A 110 -3.17 5.44 37.63
CA SER A 110 -2.26 6.11 38.57
C SER A 110 -2.77 7.47 39.05
N ASN A 111 -3.60 8.12 38.24
CA ASN A 111 -4.24 9.40 38.56
C ASN A 111 -5.60 9.26 39.27
N ASP A 112 -6.03 8.04 39.60
CA ASP A 112 -7.35 7.73 40.18
C ASP A 112 -8.52 8.20 39.29
N GLU A 113 -8.31 8.19 37.98
CA GLU A 113 -9.30 8.58 36.97
C GLU A 113 -9.96 7.36 36.32
N THR A 114 -11.09 7.57 35.64
CA THR A 114 -11.78 6.53 34.86
C THR A 114 -11.50 6.68 33.37
N LEU A 115 -10.90 5.66 32.75
CA LEU A 115 -10.72 5.60 31.30
C LEU A 115 -11.95 4.96 30.63
N PHE A 116 -12.55 5.68 29.67
CA PHE A 116 -13.58 5.16 28.79
C PHE A 116 -12.96 4.84 27.42
N VAL A 117 -13.23 3.64 26.88
CA VAL A 117 -12.66 3.17 25.60
C VAL A 117 -13.78 2.70 24.68
N ALA A 118 -13.75 3.13 23.41
CA ALA A 118 -14.66 2.67 22.37
C ALA A 118 -13.89 1.85 21.32
N PHE A 119 -14.37 0.64 21.03
CA PHE A 119 -13.88 -0.18 19.93
C PHE A 119 -14.80 0.02 18.73
N VAL A 120 -14.31 0.72 17.72
CA VAL A 120 -15.07 1.05 16.50
C VAL A 120 -14.53 0.21 15.35
N ASP A 121 -15.40 -0.52 14.68
CA ASP A 121 -15.09 -1.28 13.47
C ASP A 121 -15.97 -0.80 12.30
N ILE A 122 -15.36 -0.64 11.12
CA ILE A 122 -16.07 -0.20 9.92
C ILE A 122 -16.45 -1.43 9.10
N SER A 123 -17.74 -1.74 9.06
CA SER A 123 -18.25 -2.85 8.26
C SER A 123 -18.00 -2.63 6.77
N ASN A 124 -17.44 -3.64 6.09
CA ASN A 124 -17.18 -3.63 4.65
C ASN A 124 -16.39 -2.40 4.17
N ALA A 125 -15.30 -2.03 4.86
CA ALA A 125 -14.54 -0.82 4.54
C ALA A 125 -14.13 -0.70 3.05
N PHE A 126 -13.61 -1.76 2.42
CA PHE A 126 -13.24 -1.71 1.00
C PHE A 126 -14.45 -1.61 0.05
N PRO A 127 -15.49 -2.47 0.14
CA PRO A 127 -16.66 -2.34 -0.74
C PRO A 127 -17.47 -1.06 -0.53
N SER A 128 -17.51 -0.52 0.69
CA SER A 128 -18.31 0.67 1.03
C SER A 128 -17.62 2.01 0.77
N THR A 129 -16.34 1.99 0.37
CA THR A 129 -15.59 3.22 0.10
C THR A 129 -16.18 4.00 -1.08
N ASN A 130 -16.58 5.25 -0.85
CA ASN A 130 -17.02 6.15 -1.92
C ASN A 130 -15.81 6.57 -2.78
N ARG A 131 -15.71 5.97 -3.97
CA ARG A 131 -14.57 6.18 -4.89
C ARG A 131 -14.41 7.64 -5.32
N HIS A 132 -15.49 8.35 -5.61
CA HIS A 132 -15.41 9.76 -6.01
C HIS A 132 -14.83 10.64 -4.89
N ARG A 133 -15.25 10.40 -3.64
CA ARG A 133 -14.70 11.13 -2.48
C ARG A 133 -13.24 10.77 -2.22
N LEU A 134 -12.88 9.50 -2.41
CA LEU A 134 -11.48 9.07 -2.29
C LEU A 134 -10.61 9.78 -3.33
N TRP A 135 -11.03 9.81 -4.59
CA TRP A 135 -10.31 10.51 -5.66
C TRP A 135 -10.12 12.00 -5.38
N ASN A 136 -11.18 12.69 -4.96
CA ASN A 136 -11.07 14.11 -4.58
C ASN A 136 -10.08 14.32 -3.43
N LYS A 137 -10.08 13.44 -2.42
CA LYS A 137 -9.10 13.53 -1.32
C LYS A 137 -7.66 13.32 -1.79
N LEU A 138 -7.42 12.35 -2.67
CA LEU A 138 -6.09 12.12 -3.24
C LEU A 138 -5.63 13.35 -4.03
N TYR A 139 -6.53 13.92 -4.84
CA TYR A 139 -6.28 15.17 -5.56
C TYR A 139 -5.92 16.33 -4.61
N ASP A 140 -6.68 16.52 -3.54
CA ASP A 140 -6.44 17.57 -2.53
C ASP A 140 -5.09 17.38 -1.81
N TYR A 141 -4.62 16.14 -1.68
CA TYR A 141 -3.30 15.80 -1.14
C TYR A 141 -2.15 15.95 -2.15
N GLY A 142 -2.44 16.41 -3.37
CA GLY A 142 -1.44 16.52 -4.44
C GLY A 142 -1.05 15.18 -5.05
N MET A 143 -1.80 14.11 -4.78
CA MET A 143 -1.62 12.80 -5.39
C MET A 143 -2.33 12.79 -6.76
N THR A 144 -1.77 13.57 -7.68
CA THR A 144 -2.26 13.80 -9.04
C THR A 144 -1.25 13.28 -10.08
N GLY A 145 -1.59 13.36 -11.37
CA GLY A 145 -0.70 12.99 -12.46
C GLY A 145 -1.06 11.66 -13.11
N ARG A 146 -0.19 11.17 -13.99
CA ARG A 146 -0.43 10.06 -14.93
C ARG A 146 -1.00 8.75 -14.33
N TYR A 147 -0.85 8.52 -13.03
CA TYR A 147 -1.40 7.34 -12.35
C TYR A 147 -2.84 7.53 -11.84
N PHE A 148 -3.28 8.77 -11.71
CA PHE A 148 -4.49 9.18 -10.99
C PHE A 148 -5.44 10.04 -11.84
N ASP A 149 -4.95 10.62 -12.94
CA ASP A 149 -5.70 11.43 -13.92
C ASP A 149 -6.07 10.61 -15.17
#